data_AF-A0A5B8T173-F1
#
_entry.id   AF-A0A5B8T173-F1
#
_cell.length_a   1.000
_cell.length_b   1.000
_cell.length_c   1.000
_cell.angle_alpha   90.00
_cell.angle_beta   90.00
_cell.angle_gamma   90.00
#
_symmetry.space_group_name_H-M   'P 1'
#
loop_
_entity.id
_entity.type
_entity.pdbx_description
1 polymer ?
#
loop_
_entity_poly.entity_id
_entity_poly.type
_entity_poly.pdbx_seq_one_letter_code
_entity_poly.pdbx_strand_id
1 'polypeptide(L)'
;MWLTDRLLIPFKKIRGKTMTYNKETAVNEALSWQHRATYSMQWDLRDGKQADGTTYFDCSAFVYYVLNKAGAWDNSYLKRSHYTGTLKQDLTNAGWVEVDGNHVSKGDVFIWGDNYGAGAGGISHTGLFMDDGDTIIHSSWYTAGKKNEAVVPTNHNSYWALDNKPEYHFFHSTGKSNPTPVNPQPPVNPKTYNDKFRAIGGEFAFTNTTFNVDAVKNINGLWQIADYRTVGGKREQFDWTKNGLPLAIMHRVDNGDNGNVQVGAKVRFDAGWDRGTIDYYQDNSATVGINYSGYGTIWYDSDFAYNM
;
A
#
# COMPACT_ATOMS: atom_id res chain seq x y z
N MET A 1 64.53 -13.03 -1.66
CA MET A 1 63.43 -14.01 -1.73
C MET A 1 62.72 -13.95 -0.38
N TRP A 2 61.67 -13.14 -0.25
CA TRP A 2 61.03 -12.81 1.02
C TRP A 2 59.72 -13.61 1.16
N LEU A 3 59.61 -14.38 2.25
CA LEU A 3 58.37 -14.97 2.73
C LEU A 3 57.43 -13.87 3.23
N THR A 4 56.12 -14.00 2.97
CA THR A 4 55.09 -13.65 3.96
C THR A 4 53.88 -14.58 3.80
N ASP A 5 53.70 -15.45 4.80
CA ASP A 5 52.46 -16.17 5.07
C ASP A 5 51.35 -15.18 5.44
N ARG A 6 50.26 -15.17 4.68
CA ARG A 6 49.02 -14.50 5.09
C ARG A 6 48.17 -15.48 5.88
N LEU A 7 48.10 -15.23 7.19
CA LEU A 7 47.10 -15.81 8.09
C LEU A 7 45.69 -15.69 7.48
N LEU A 8 45.08 -16.83 7.15
CA LEU A 8 43.64 -16.95 6.91
C LEU A 8 42.94 -16.96 8.28
N ILE A 9 42.35 -15.83 8.66
CA ILE A 9 41.42 -15.76 9.79
C ILE A 9 40.09 -16.39 9.32
N PRO A 10 39.57 -17.46 9.95
CA PRO A 10 38.30 -18.03 9.55
C PRO A 10 37.16 -17.07 9.88
N PHE A 11 36.36 -16.73 8.85
CA PHE A 11 35.11 -16.00 9.00
C PHE A 11 34.20 -16.74 9.98
N LYS A 12 34.07 -16.21 11.20
CA LYS A 12 33.09 -16.66 12.18
C LYS A 12 31.71 -16.24 11.66
N LYS A 13 30.94 -17.21 11.16
CA LYS A 13 29.52 -17.02 10.78
C LYS A 13 28.80 -16.43 11.99
N ILE A 14 28.44 -15.16 11.92
CA ILE A 14 27.62 -14.49 12.94
C ILE A 14 26.27 -15.22 12.90
N ARG A 15 26.00 -16.07 13.90
CA ARG A 15 24.67 -16.67 14.07
C ARG A 15 23.71 -15.50 14.31
N GLY A 16 22.78 -15.30 13.37
CA GLY A 16 21.69 -14.33 13.55
C GLY A 16 20.99 -14.63 14.88
N LYS A 17 20.73 -13.56 15.64
CA LYS A 17 19.94 -13.64 16.87
C LYS A 17 18.58 -14.25 16.50
N THR A 18 18.21 -15.37 17.11
CA THR A 18 16.85 -15.91 16.98
C THR A 18 15.90 -14.84 17.52
N MET A 19 15.20 -14.17 16.61
CA MET A 19 14.08 -13.31 16.95
C MET A 19 12.95 -14.25 17.38
N THR A 20 12.22 -13.94 18.45
CA THR A 20 11.03 -14.69 18.87
C THR A 20 9.89 -13.70 18.97
N TYR A 21 8.84 -13.90 18.18
CA TYR A 21 7.64 -13.09 18.25
C TYR A 21 7.04 -13.12 19.65
N ASN A 22 6.72 -11.94 20.20
CA ASN A 22 6.05 -11.77 21.48
C ASN A 22 4.72 -11.05 21.30
N LYS A 23 3.62 -11.78 21.47
CA LYS A 23 2.25 -11.24 21.34
C LYS A 23 1.92 -10.13 22.35
N GLU A 24 2.46 -10.20 23.56
CA GLU A 24 2.27 -9.14 24.55
C GLU A 24 2.98 -7.86 24.13
N THR A 25 4.21 -7.97 23.62
CA THR A 25 4.92 -6.83 23.02
C THR A 25 4.14 -6.26 21.84
N ALA A 26 3.58 -7.10 20.97
CA ALA A 26 2.82 -6.65 19.81
C ALA A 26 1.59 -5.83 20.20
N VAL A 27 0.76 -6.38 21.09
CA VAL A 27 -0.47 -5.69 21.52
C VAL A 27 -0.15 -4.43 22.32
N ASN A 28 0.85 -4.46 23.20
CA ASN A 28 1.26 -3.26 23.96
C ASN A 28 1.85 -2.17 23.06
N GLU A 29 2.66 -2.55 22.07
CA GLU A 29 3.18 -1.62 21.07
C GLU A 29 2.02 -1.00 20.28
N ALA A 30 1.09 -1.82 19.79
CA ALA A 30 -0.09 -1.35 19.07
C ALA A 30 -0.92 -0.36 19.91
N LEU A 31 -1.20 -0.70 21.16
CA LEU A 31 -1.91 0.17 22.12
C LEU A 31 -1.19 1.50 22.34
N SER A 32 0.15 1.50 22.34
CA SER A 32 0.95 2.71 22.60
C SER A 32 0.80 3.80 21.55
N TRP A 33 0.22 3.48 20.39
CA TRP A 33 -0.03 4.40 19.28
C TRP A 33 -1.45 4.99 19.25
N GLN A 34 -2.34 4.52 20.13
CA GLN A 34 -3.62 5.20 20.33
C GLN A 34 -3.38 6.66 20.70
N HIS A 35 -4.17 7.57 20.15
CA HIS A 35 -4.06 9.00 20.39
C HIS A 35 -2.72 9.63 19.98
N ARG A 36 -1.92 8.96 19.14
CA ARG A 36 -0.56 9.41 18.75
C ARG A 36 -0.22 9.24 17.27
N ALA A 37 -1.03 8.50 16.52
CA ALA A 37 -0.82 8.25 15.11
C ALA A 37 -1.98 8.77 14.24
N THR A 38 -1.66 9.23 13.03
CA THR A 38 -2.61 9.74 12.04
C THR A 38 -2.64 8.82 10.83
N TYR A 39 -3.84 8.51 10.32
CA TYR A 39 -3.98 7.59 9.20
C TYR A 39 -3.55 8.29 7.91
N SER A 40 -2.71 7.65 7.12
CA SER A 40 -2.34 8.15 5.79
C SER A 40 -1.93 7.00 4.88
N MET A 41 -2.48 7.02 3.67
CA MET A 41 -2.07 6.18 2.54
C MET A 41 -0.99 6.87 1.68
N GLN A 42 -0.58 8.09 2.04
CA GLN A 42 0.50 8.78 1.33
C GLN A 42 1.82 8.08 1.63
N TRP A 43 2.51 7.65 0.58
CA TRP A 43 3.73 6.83 0.70
C TRP A 43 4.88 7.53 1.45
N ASP A 44 4.96 8.85 1.31
CA ASP A 44 5.92 9.69 2.04
C ASP A 44 5.53 9.92 3.50
N LEU A 45 4.29 9.65 3.89
CA LEU A 45 3.75 9.77 5.24
C LEU A 45 3.14 8.44 5.73
N ARG A 46 3.84 7.32 5.60
CA ARG A 46 3.48 6.02 6.20
C ARG A 46 4.67 5.36 6.87
N ASP A 47 4.54 4.11 7.30
CA ASP A 47 5.59 3.30 7.93
C ASP A 47 6.21 3.94 9.20
N GLY A 48 5.42 4.71 9.94
CA GLY A 48 5.86 5.37 11.17
C GLY A 48 6.67 6.63 10.91
N LYS A 49 6.61 7.20 9.71
CA LYS A 49 7.20 8.51 9.39
C LYS A 49 6.52 9.62 10.18
N GLN A 50 7.29 10.65 10.48
CA GLN A 50 6.81 11.83 11.21
C GLN A 50 6.74 13.04 10.30
N ALA A 51 5.60 13.73 10.35
CA ALA A 51 5.42 15.07 9.79
C ALA A 51 4.50 15.85 10.74
N ASP A 52 4.63 17.19 10.77
CA ASP A 52 3.82 18.10 11.62
C ASP A 52 3.69 17.72 13.13
N GLY A 53 4.66 16.95 13.64
CA GLY A 53 4.65 16.46 15.01
C GLY A 53 3.72 15.27 15.28
N THR A 54 3.16 14.63 14.23
CA THR A 54 2.45 13.36 14.34
C THR A 54 3.19 12.24 13.61
N THR A 55 2.91 11.00 13.99
CA THR A 55 3.42 9.79 13.33
C THR A 55 2.33 9.24 12.43
N TYR A 56 2.67 8.75 11.25
CA TYR A 56 1.70 8.29 10.29
C TYR A 56 1.79 6.79 9.97
N PHE A 57 0.62 6.16 9.84
CA PHE A 57 0.49 4.76 9.45
C PHE A 57 -0.74 4.54 8.57
N ASP A 58 -0.62 3.75 7.51
CA ASP A 58 -1.75 2.97 7.00
C ASP A 58 -1.90 1.64 7.77
N CYS A 59 -2.91 0.85 7.42
CA CYS A 59 -3.23 -0.40 8.10
C CYS A 59 -2.05 -1.40 8.05
N SER A 60 -1.45 -1.58 6.88
CA SER A 60 -0.33 -2.50 6.69
C SER A 60 0.95 -1.98 7.34
N ALA A 61 1.31 -0.73 7.11
CA ALA A 61 2.44 -0.05 7.71
C ALA A 61 2.44 -0.18 9.23
N PHE A 62 1.27 -0.03 9.85
CA PHE A 62 1.08 -0.23 11.29
C PHE A 62 1.42 -1.67 11.72
N VAL A 63 0.87 -2.67 11.02
CA VAL A 63 1.14 -4.08 11.32
C VAL A 63 2.63 -4.39 11.13
N TYR A 64 3.26 -3.93 10.04
CA TYR A 64 4.69 -4.15 9.82
C TYR A 64 5.56 -3.54 10.91
N TYR A 65 5.22 -2.33 11.34
CA TYR A 65 5.88 -1.65 12.44
C TYR A 65 5.76 -2.43 13.75
N VAL A 66 4.54 -2.80 14.14
CA VAL A 66 4.25 -3.54 15.37
C VAL A 66 4.94 -4.90 15.38
N LEU A 67 4.87 -5.66 14.28
CA LEU A 67 5.48 -6.98 14.18
C LEU A 67 7.01 -6.93 14.21
N ASN A 68 7.62 -5.88 13.66
CA ASN A 68 9.06 -5.63 13.81
C ASN A 68 9.44 -5.41 15.28
N LYS A 69 8.70 -4.56 16.00
CA LYS A 69 8.92 -4.30 17.43
C LYS A 69 8.70 -5.54 18.30
N ALA A 70 7.73 -6.36 17.93
CA ALA A 70 7.39 -7.60 18.62
C ALA A 70 8.34 -8.77 18.31
N GLY A 71 9.30 -8.59 17.40
CA GLY A 71 10.28 -9.63 17.08
C GLY A 71 9.77 -10.70 16.10
N ALA A 72 8.72 -10.43 15.32
CA ALA A 72 8.29 -11.32 14.24
C ALA A 72 9.31 -11.34 13.09
N TRP A 73 9.91 -10.19 12.80
CA TRP A 73 10.93 -10.00 11.76
C TRP A 73 11.87 -8.84 12.07
N ASP A 74 12.96 -8.73 11.30
CA ASP A 74 13.95 -7.66 11.43
C ASP A 74 13.60 -6.41 10.62
N ASN A 75 14.49 -5.41 10.65
CA ASN A 75 14.30 -4.12 9.98
C ASN A 75 14.33 -4.21 8.44
N SER A 76 14.73 -5.34 7.85
CA SER A 76 14.74 -5.49 6.38
C SER A 76 13.32 -5.42 5.80
N TYR A 77 12.32 -5.91 6.54
CA TYR A 77 10.91 -5.86 6.13
C TYR A 77 10.39 -4.43 6.03
N LEU A 78 10.82 -3.53 6.93
CA LEU A 78 10.46 -2.10 6.91
C LEU A 78 11.25 -1.29 5.87
N LYS A 79 12.37 -1.81 5.37
CA LYS A 79 13.24 -1.11 4.41
C LYS A 79 12.89 -1.39 2.95
N ARG A 80 11.99 -2.34 2.70
CA ARG A 80 11.48 -2.65 1.36
C ARG A 80 10.05 -2.18 1.22
N SER A 81 9.59 -2.07 -0.03
CA SER A 81 8.18 -1.90 -0.35
C SER A 81 7.36 -3.02 0.28
N HIS A 82 6.29 -2.65 0.98
CA HIS A 82 5.36 -3.58 1.61
C HIS A 82 3.96 -2.94 1.66
N TYR A 83 2.92 -3.77 1.63
CA TYR A 83 1.52 -3.38 1.77
C TYR A 83 0.70 -4.61 2.19
N THR A 84 -0.62 -4.48 2.32
CA THR A 84 -1.48 -5.59 2.76
C THR A 84 -1.27 -6.86 1.93
N GLY A 85 -1.17 -6.76 0.61
CA GLY A 85 -0.97 -7.92 -0.29
C GLY A 85 0.38 -8.63 -0.17
N THR A 86 1.41 -7.98 0.39
CA THR A 86 2.69 -8.68 0.67
C THR A 86 2.64 -9.46 1.98
N LEU A 87 1.70 -9.12 2.87
CA LEU A 87 1.70 -9.55 4.26
C LEU A 87 1.52 -11.07 4.41
N LYS A 88 0.69 -11.71 3.57
CA LYS A 88 0.55 -13.18 3.57
C LYS A 88 1.90 -13.88 3.41
N GLN A 89 2.64 -13.51 2.36
CA GLN A 89 3.90 -14.17 2.03
C GLN A 89 4.94 -13.91 3.13
N ASP A 90 4.94 -12.70 3.67
CA ASP A 90 5.87 -12.29 4.73
C ASP A 90 5.62 -12.99 6.05
N LEU A 91 4.36 -13.11 6.46
CA LEU A 91 3.94 -13.88 7.63
C LEU A 91 4.35 -15.34 7.46
N THR A 92 4.06 -15.93 6.29
CA THR A 92 4.45 -17.33 5.98
C THR A 92 5.98 -17.51 6.05
N ASN A 93 6.75 -16.58 5.46
CA ASN A 93 8.21 -16.59 5.51
C ASN A 93 8.75 -16.41 6.94
N ALA A 94 8.02 -15.71 7.81
CA ALA A 94 8.32 -15.54 9.22
C ALA A 94 7.85 -16.71 10.09
N GLY A 95 7.29 -17.77 9.50
CA GLY A 95 6.86 -18.99 10.20
C GLY A 95 5.46 -18.90 10.82
N TRP A 96 4.62 -17.98 10.35
CA TRP A 96 3.21 -17.91 10.70
C TRP A 96 2.40 -18.89 9.85
N VAL A 97 1.28 -19.35 10.38
CA VAL A 97 0.36 -20.28 9.71
C VAL A 97 -1.02 -19.65 9.63
N GLU A 98 -1.73 -19.91 8.53
CA GLU A 98 -3.11 -19.48 8.40
C GLU A 98 -4.01 -20.34 9.32
N VAL A 99 -4.94 -19.71 10.01
CA VAL A 99 -5.93 -20.34 10.90
C VAL A 99 -7.34 -19.88 10.54
N ASP A 100 -8.34 -20.66 10.90
CA ASP A 100 -9.73 -20.24 10.73
C ASP A 100 -10.19 -19.31 11.87
N GLY A 101 -11.35 -18.67 11.68
CA GLY A 101 -11.88 -17.68 12.61
C GLY A 101 -12.22 -18.20 14.01
N ASN A 102 -12.36 -19.51 14.21
CA ASN A 102 -12.60 -20.09 15.54
C ASN A 102 -11.30 -20.33 16.32
N HIS A 103 -10.14 -20.17 15.67
CA HIS A 103 -8.83 -20.43 16.24
C HIS A 103 -7.96 -19.17 16.33
N VAL A 104 -8.57 -17.99 16.19
CA VAL A 104 -7.89 -16.72 16.43
C VAL A 104 -7.53 -16.58 17.90
N SER A 105 -6.40 -15.94 18.15
CA SER A 105 -5.87 -15.68 19.47
C SER A 105 -5.19 -14.31 19.53
N LYS A 106 -4.96 -13.82 20.74
CA LYS A 106 -4.25 -12.56 20.97
C LYS A 106 -2.92 -12.51 20.22
N GLY A 107 -2.71 -11.44 19.45
CA GLY A 107 -1.53 -11.19 18.64
C GLY A 107 -1.62 -11.74 17.22
N ASP A 108 -2.66 -12.50 16.89
CA ASP A 108 -2.86 -12.98 15.53
C ASP A 108 -3.16 -11.82 14.58
N VAL A 109 -2.75 -11.98 13.33
CA VAL A 109 -2.89 -10.95 12.30
C VAL A 109 -4.05 -11.32 11.40
N PHE A 110 -4.94 -10.37 11.14
CA PHE A 110 -5.98 -10.56 10.11
C PHE A 110 -5.61 -9.83 8.83
N ILE A 111 -6.04 -10.37 7.70
CA ILE A 111 -5.95 -9.74 6.38
C ILE A 111 -7.35 -9.78 5.76
N TRP A 112 -7.83 -8.64 5.29
CA TRP A 112 -9.08 -8.50 4.54
C TRP A 112 -8.82 -8.03 3.12
N GLY A 113 -9.77 -8.34 2.24
CA GLY A 113 -9.81 -7.91 0.85
C GLY A 113 -9.38 -9.02 -0.10
N ASP A 114 -9.87 -8.91 -1.34
CA ASP A 114 -9.71 -9.93 -2.37
C ASP A 114 -8.24 -10.35 -2.56
N ASN A 115 -8.04 -11.67 -2.64
CA ASN A 115 -6.74 -12.29 -2.85
C ASN A 115 -5.71 -11.82 -1.81
N TYR A 116 -6.03 -11.96 -0.54
CA TYR A 116 -5.18 -11.56 0.59
C TYR A 116 -4.80 -10.06 0.56
N GLY A 117 -5.71 -9.21 0.09
CA GLY A 117 -5.46 -7.77 -0.03
C GLY A 117 -4.48 -7.39 -1.14
N ALA A 118 -4.45 -8.15 -2.24
CA ALA A 118 -3.60 -7.87 -3.40
C ALA A 118 -4.00 -6.59 -4.15
N GLY A 119 -5.24 -6.13 -3.98
CA GLY A 119 -5.66 -4.77 -4.37
C GLY A 119 -5.03 -3.76 -3.41
N ALA A 120 -4.05 -2.99 -3.88
CA ALA A 120 -3.55 -1.85 -3.13
C ALA A 120 -4.64 -0.75 -3.09
N GLY A 121 -4.49 0.30 -2.27
CA GLY A 121 -5.33 1.50 -2.39
C GLY A 121 -6.69 1.56 -1.65
N GLY A 122 -7.03 0.61 -0.77
CA GLY A 122 -8.01 0.87 0.31
C GLY A 122 -9.21 -0.07 0.42
N ILE A 123 -9.31 -1.10 -0.41
CA ILE A 123 -10.32 -2.19 -0.25
C ILE A 123 -9.79 -3.32 0.64
N SER A 124 -8.48 -3.37 0.85
CA SER A 124 -7.83 -4.31 1.75
C SER A 124 -7.58 -3.69 3.12
N HIS A 125 -7.67 -4.49 4.19
CA HIS A 125 -7.40 -4.03 5.54
C HIS A 125 -6.65 -5.07 6.38
N THR A 126 -5.95 -4.64 7.41
CA THR A 126 -5.20 -5.54 8.30
C THR A 126 -4.99 -4.91 9.67
N GLY A 127 -4.70 -5.76 10.67
CA GLY A 127 -4.48 -5.40 12.05
C GLY A 127 -4.16 -6.64 12.89
N LEU A 128 -4.21 -6.48 14.21
CA LEU A 128 -3.94 -7.56 15.16
C LEU A 128 -5.15 -7.81 16.06
N PHE A 129 -5.36 -9.05 16.47
CA PHE A 129 -6.26 -9.38 17.58
C PHE A 129 -5.63 -8.96 18.92
N MET A 130 -6.38 -8.23 19.74
CA MET A 130 -5.99 -7.79 21.07
C MET A 130 -6.24 -8.84 22.15
N ASP A 131 -7.16 -9.76 21.88
CA ASP A 131 -7.62 -10.80 22.78
C ASP A 131 -7.86 -12.11 22.02
N ASP A 132 -8.30 -13.15 22.74
CA ASP A 132 -8.68 -14.45 22.15
C ASP A 132 -10.15 -14.45 21.67
N GLY A 133 -10.67 -13.27 21.29
CA GLY A 133 -12.04 -13.07 20.84
C GLY A 133 -12.09 -12.18 19.60
N ASP A 134 -13.06 -11.26 19.56
CA ASP A 134 -13.31 -10.42 18.39
C ASP A 134 -12.67 -9.03 18.49
N THR A 135 -11.86 -8.71 19.50
CA THR A 135 -11.31 -7.35 19.61
C THR A 135 -10.03 -7.24 18.80
N ILE A 136 -9.99 -6.30 17.87
CA ILE A 136 -8.81 -5.99 17.06
C ILE A 136 -8.26 -4.60 17.35
N ILE A 137 -6.98 -4.39 17.07
CA ILE A 137 -6.33 -3.09 17.02
C ILE A 137 -5.68 -2.90 15.65
N HIS A 138 -5.96 -1.75 15.04
CA HIS A 138 -5.53 -1.46 13.67
C HIS A 138 -5.42 0.05 13.46
N SER A 139 -4.67 0.46 12.43
CA SER A 139 -4.73 1.82 11.90
C SER A 139 -5.89 1.91 10.92
N SER A 140 -6.94 2.64 11.29
CA SER A 140 -8.25 2.64 10.64
C SER A 140 -8.41 3.76 9.62
N TRP A 141 -8.75 3.39 8.38
CA TRP A 141 -9.05 4.35 7.33
C TRP A 141 -10.33 5.16 7.61
N TYR A 142 -11.28 4.60 8.37
CA TYR A 142 -12.52 5.28 8.78
C TYR A 142 -12.29 6.47 9.72
N THR A 143 -11.08 6.63 10.24
CA THR A 143 -10.69 7.86 10.98
C THR A 143 -10.54 9.06 10.04
N ALA A 144 -10.53 8.82 8.72
CA ALA A 144 -10.43 9.83 7.67
C ALA A 144 -9.24 10.79 7.86
N GLY A 145 -8.12 10.28 8.38
CA GLY A 145 -6.90 11.06 8.62
C GLY A 145 -7.02 12.09 9.74
N LYS A 146 -8.01 11.98 10.63
CA LYS A 146 -8.08 12.83 11.83
C LYS A 146 -6.80 12.67 12.65
N LYS A 147 -6.21 13.82 13.01
CA LYS A 147 -4.92 13.88 13.68
C LYS A 147 -4.95 13.07 14.97
N ASN A 148 -3.99 12.15 15.10
CA ASN A 148 -3.80 11.28 16.26
C ASN A 148 -4.92 10.25 16.52
N GLU A 149 -5.87 10.06 15.60
CA GLU A 149 -6.99 9.13 15.81
C GLU A 149 -6.86 7.80 15.07
N ALA A 150 -5.77 7.56 14.34
CA ALA A 150 -5.64 6.43 13.42
C ALA A 150 -5.83 5.07 14.08
N VAL A 151 -5.18 4.86 15.22
CA VAL A 151 -5.11 3.55 15.87
C VAL A 151 -6.26 3.40 16.84
N VAL A 152 -7.13 2.44 16.56
CA VAL A 152 -8.37 2.22 17.31
C VAL A 152 -8.57 0.74 17.64
N PRO A 153 -9.02 0.41 18.86
CA PRO A 153 -9.64 -0.87 19.16
C PRO A 153 -11.04 -0.94 18.56
N THR A 154 -11.38 -2.02 17.87
CA THR A 154 -12.72 -2.26 17.35
C THR A 154 -13.11 -3.74 17.48
N ASN A 155 -14.41 -4.03 17.37
CA ASN A 155 -14.87 -5.40 17.19
C ASN A 155 -14.69 -5.79 15.71
N HIS A 156 -13.91 -6.85 15.46
CA HIS A 156 -13.57 -7.38 14.14
C HIS A 156 -14.82 -7.59 13.28
N ASN A 157 -15.80 -8.36 13.77
CA ASN A 157 -16.98 -8.74 13.00
C ASN A 157 -17.85 -7.53 12.64
N SER A 158 -17.94 -6.55 13.54
CA SER A 158 -18.66 -5.30 13.30
C SER A 158 -17.95 -4.45 12.26
N TYR A 159 -16.63 -4.29 12.38
CA TYR A 159 -15.82 -3.50 11.45
C TYR A 159 -15.79 -4.16 10.05
N TRP A 160 -15.72 -5.49 9.99
CA TRP A 160 -15.76 -6.29 8.76
C TRP A 160 -17.08 -6.15 8.02
N ALA A 161 -18.19 -6.08 8.78
CA ALA A 161 -19.51 -5.89 8.22
C ALA A 161 -19.71 -4.48 7.61
N LEU A 162 -18.97 -3.46 8.08
CA LEU A 162 -19.01 -2.12 7.48
C LEU A 162 -18.49 -2.12 6.04
N ASP A 163 -17.49 -2.96 5.75
CA ASP A 163 -16.89 -3.10 4.43
C ASP A 163 -17.59 -4.14 3.54
N ASN A 164 -18.85 -4.48 3.84
CA ASN A 164 -19.63 -5.51 3.14
C ASN A 164 -19.01 -6.92 3.18
N LYS A 165 -18.30 -7.25 4.26
CA LYS A 165 -17.80 -8.61 4.53
C LYS A 165 -16.86 -9.13 3.43
N PRO A 166 -15.75 -8.44 3.13
CA PRO A 166 -14.77 -8.90 2.14
C PRO A 166 -14.15 -10.25 2.52
N GLU A 167 -13.42 -10.89 1.59
CA GLU A 167 -12.58 -12.05 1.91
C GLU A 167 -11.69 -11.74 3.13
N TYR A 168 -11.50 -12.73 4.02
CA TYR A 168 -10.65 -12.59 5.19
C TYR A 168 -9.81 -13.82 5.46
N HIS A 169 -8.65 -13.58 6.08
CA HIS A 169 -7.68 -14.59 6.49
C HIS A 169 -7.06 -14.23 7.83
N PHE A 170 -6.74 -15.23 8.64
CA PHE A 170 -6.10 -15.04 9.94
C PHE A 170 -4.79 -15.80 10.01
N PHE A 171 -3.78 -15.19 10.63
CA PHE A 171 -2.45 -15.76 10.73
C PHE A 171 -2.02 -15.84 12.19
N HIS A 172 -1.63 -17.05 12.58
CA HIS A 172 -1.14 -17.37 13.90
C HIS A 172 0.38 -17.56 13.89
N SER A 173 1.06 -16.99 14.89
CA SER A 173 2.49 -17.19 15.04
C SER A 173 2.80 -18.56 15.64
N THR A 174 3.62 -19.38 14.98
CA THR A 174 4.02 -20.68 15.54
C THR A 174 5.15 -20.58 16.58
N GLY A 175 5.61 -19.37 16.91
CA GLY A 175 6.76 -19.12 17.80
C GLY A 175 8.11 -19.53 17.20
N LYS A 176 8.14 -20.13 16.01
CA LYS A 176 9.34 -20.51 15.26
C LYS A 176 9.69 -19.44 14.25
N SER A 177 10.11 -18.27 14.72
CA SER A 177 10.65 -17.24 13.85
C SER A 177 12.06 -17.64 13.41
N ASN A 178 12.14 -18.22 12.21
CA ASN A 178 13.33 -18.15 11.36
C ASN A 178 13.05 -17.18 10.21
N PRO A 179 12.78 -15.89 10.48
CA PRO A 179 12.60 -14.92 9.41
C PRO A 179 13.89 -14.96 8.61
N THR A 180 13.80 -15.46 7.38
CA THR A 180 14.90 -15.30 6.45
C THR A 180 15.03 -13.79 6.28
N PRO A 181 16.20 -13.19 6.58
CA PRO A 181 16.40 -11.78 6.32
C PRO A 181 15.99 -11.57 4.86
N VAL A 182 14.98 -10.73 4.63
CA VAL A 182 14.62 -10.42 3.25
C VAL A 182 15.76 -9.55 2.80
N ASN A 183 16.68 -10.14 2.03
CA ASN A 183 17.60 -9.30 1.28
C ASN A 183 16.67 -8.36 0.49
N PRO A 184 16.83 -7.02 0.56
CA PRO A 184 16.07 -6.13 -0.33
C PRO A 184 16.19 -6.77 -1.70
N GLN A 185 15.04 -7.21 -2.22
CA GLN A 185 15.02 -8.19 -3.29
C GLN A 185 15.96 -7.65 -4.37
N PRO A 186 17.02 -8.37 -4.80
CA PRO A 186 17.72 -7.96 -6.00
C PRO A 186 16.61 -7.80 -7.04
N PRO A 187 16.56 -6.66 -7.77
CA PRO A 187 15.39 -6.29 -8.53
C PRO A 187 14.96 -7.52 -9.31
N VAL A 188 13.77 -8.04 -9.00
CA VAL A 188 13.08 -8.94 -9.93
C VAL A 188 13.16 -8.16 -11.21
N ASN A 189 13.89 -8.64 -12.21
CA ASN A 189 14.09 -7.86 -13.44
C ASN A 189 12.70 -7.72 -14.05
N PRO A 190 11.98 -6.60 -13.82
CA PRO A 190 10.53 -6.63 -13.86
C PRO A 190 10.15 -6.75 -15.33
N LYS A 191 9.44 -7.82 -15.69
CA LYS A 191 9.15 -8.10 -17.11
C LYS A 191 8.05 -7.18 -17.63
N THR A 192 7.15 -6.76 -16.75
CA THR A 192 6.04 -5.86 -17.06
C THR A 192 6.08 -4.59 -16.21
N TYR A 193 5.42 -3.52 -16.65
CA TYR A 193 5.27 -2.31 -15.84
C TYR A 193 4.44 -2.54 -14.58
N ASN A 194 3.48 -3.48 -14.61
CA ASN A 194 2.79 -3.93 -13.41
C ASN A 194 3.77 -4.52 -12.39
N ASP A 195 4.74 -5.33 -12.82
CA ASP A 195 5.80 -5.83 -11.94
C ASP A 195 6.66 -4.69 -11.38
N LYS A 196 6.98 -3.69 -12.22
CA LYS A 196 7.74 -2.50 -11.77
C LYS A 196 6.99 -1.75 -10.69
N PHE A 197 5.70 -1.48 -10.89
CA PHE A 197 4.83 -0.87 -9.89
C PHE A 197 4.81 -1.70 -8.61
N ARG A 198 4.52 -3.00 -8.69
CA ARG A 198 4.51 -3.88 -7.50
C ARG A 198 5.84 -3.87 -6.75
N ALA A 199 6.98 -3.80 -7.46
CA ALA A 199 8.31 -3.71 -6.85
C ALA A 199 8.53 -2.42 -6.06
N ILE A 200 7.91 -1.30 -6.47
CA ILE A 200 7.97 -0.01 -5.77
C ILE A 200 6.77 0.23 -4.84
N GLY A 201 6.03 -0.82 -4.47
CA GLY A 201 4.87 -0.69 -3.57
C GLY A 201 3.61 -0.13 -4.23
N GLY A 202 3.58 -0.14 -5.56
CA GLY A 202 2.49 0.37 -6.37
C GLY A 202 2.46 1.89 -6.48
N GLU A 203 3.54 2.59 -6.14
CA GLU A 203 3.57 4.05 -6.18
C GLU A 203 3.38 4.60 -7.61
N PHE A 204 2.48 5.58 -7.76
CA PHE A 204 2.42 6.43 -8.93
C PHE A 204 2.62 7.90 -8.51
N ALA A 205 3.22 8.68 -9.40
CA ALA A 205 3.38 10.12 -9.22
C ALA A 205 3.17 10.83 -10.55
N PHE A 206 2.14 11.66 -10.63
CA PHE A 206 1.84 12.56 -11.74
C PHE A 206 2.13 14.03 -11.44
N THR A 207 2.92 14.32 -10.39
CA THR A 207 3.16 15.67 -9.85
C THR A 207 3.62 16.69 -10.89
N ASN A 208 4.42 16.26 -11.88
CA ASN A 208 4.91 17.13 -12.94
C ASN A 208 4.33 16.79 -14.31
N THR A 209 3.37 15.86 -14.35
CA THR A 209 2.80 15.31 -15.57
C THR A 209 1.74 16.25 -16.10
N THR A 210 1.99 16.80 -17.28
CA THR A 210 1.00 17.58 -18.01
C THR A 210 0.22 16.67 -18.96
N PHE A 211 -1.10 16.66 -18.79
CA PHE A 211 -2.04 15.95 -19.64
C PHE A 211 -2.56 16.85 -20.76
N ASN A 212 -2.71 16.28 -21.95
CA ASN A 212 -3.28 16.95 -23.11
C ASN A 212 -4.79 16.74 -23.12
N VAL A 213 -5.53 17.80 -23.42
CA VAL A 213 -6.97 17.69 -23.66
C VAL A 213 -7.20 17.36 -25.13
N ASP A 214 -7.15 16.07 -25.47
CA ASP A 214 -7.40 15.58 -26.84
C ASP A 214 -8.91 15.54 -27.14
N ALA A 215 -9.73 15.35 -26.12
CA ALA A 215 -11.18 15.51 -26.15
C ALA A 215 -11.69 15.94 -24.77
N VAL A 216 -12.87 16.57 -24.73
CA VAL A 216 -13.56 16.95 -23.49
C VAL A 216 -15.04 16.59 -23.62
N LYS A 217 -15.62 15.93 -22.62
CA LYS A 217 -17.04 15.55 -22.60
C LYS A 217 -17.59 15.54 -21.18
N ASN A 218 -18.88 15.84 -21.06
CA ASN A 218 -19.65 15.53 -19.86
C ASN A 218 -20.19 14.10 -19.97
N ILE A 219 -19.81 13.25 -19.02
CA ILE A 219 -20.20 11.84 -18.98
C ILE A 219 -20.76 11.60 -17.58
N ASN A 220 -22.04 11.21 -17.50
CA ASN A 220 -22.75 10.98 -16.23
C ASN A 220 -22.69 12.17 -15.25
N GLY A 221 -22.74 13.40 -15.76
CA GLY A 221 -22.69 14.63 -14.94
C GLY A 221 -21.28 15.10 -14.60
N LEU A 222 -20.24 14.31 -14.92
CA LEU A 222 -18.85 14.65 -14.65
C LEU A 222 -18.18 15.13 -15.94
N TRP A 223 -17.62 16.34 -15.91
CA TRP A 223 -16.76 16.84 -16.98
C TRP A 223 -15.41 16.15 -16.93
N GLN A 224 -15.04 15.53 -18.04
CA GLN A 224 -13.84 14.71 -18.16
C GLN A 224 -13.06 15.10 -19.42
N ILE A 225 -11.76 14.88 -19.40
CA ILE A 225 -10.89 14.98 -20.58
C ILE A 225 -10.34 13.61 -20.97
N ALA A 226 -10.05 13.47 -22.26
CA ALA A 226 -9.27 12.38 -22.79
C ALA A 226 -7.87 12.87 -23.08
N ASP A 227 -6.87 12.16 -22.58
CA ASP A 227 -5.50 12.19 -23.07
C ASP A 227 -5.21 10.79 -23.59
N TYR A 228 -5.14 10.60 -24.90
CA TYR A 228 -5.07 9.23 -25.44
C TYR A 228 -3.75 8.53 -25.10
N ARG A 229 -2.75 9.25 -24.60
CA ARG A 229 -1.51 8.64 -24.09
C ARG A 229 -1.78 7.76 -22.86
N THR A 230 -2.84 8.04 -22.09
CA THR A 230 -3.24 7.22 -20.93
C THR A 230 -3.74 5.83 -21.33
N VAL A 231 -3.98 5.58 -22.62
CA VAL A 231 -4.33 4.26 -23.18
C VAL A 231 -3.30 3.81 -24.23
N GLY A 232 -2.04 4.23 -24.07
CA GLY A 232 -0.94 3.87 -24.97
C GLY A 232 -1.05 4.48 -26.37
N GLY A 233 -1.78 5.59 -26.51
CA GLY A 233 -2.03 6.28 -27.78
C GLY A 233 -3.13 5.66 -28.65
N LYS A 234 -3.77 4.58 -28.19
CA LYS A 234 -4.78 3.82 -28.95
C LYS A 234 -6.17 4.40 -28.70
N ARG A 235 -6.51 5.45 -29.45
CA ARG A 235 -7.78 6.19 -29.31
C ARG A 235 -9.02 5.29 -29.33
N GLU A 236 -9.00 4.23 -30.13
CA GLU A 236 -10.08 3.24 -30.24
C GLU A 236 -10.29 2.40 -28.97
N GLN A 237 -9.30 2.36 -28.07
CA GLN A 237 -9.36 1.66 -26.79
C GLN A 237 -9.82 2.58 -25.64
N PHE A 238 -9.97 3.88 -25.90
CA PHE A 238 -10.39 4.84 -24.89
C PHE A 238 -11.89 4.68 -24.56
N ASP A 239 -12.18 4.35 -23.31
CA ASP A 239 -13.53 4.29 -22.77
C ASP A 239 -13.73 5.44 -21.77
N TRP A 240 -14.69 6.32 -22.05
CA TRP A 240 -14.99 7.48 -21.20
C TRP A 240 -15.37 7.12 -19.76
N THR A 241 -15.92 5.93 -19.54
CA THR A 241 -16.32 5.48 -18.20
C THR A 241 -15.17 4.86 -17.42
N LYS A 242 -14.03 4.58 -18.09
CA LYS A 242 -12.86 3.93 -17.49
C LYS A 242 -11.60 4.76 -17.52
N ASN A 243 -11.40 5.59 -18.55
CA ASN A 243 -10.14 6.29 -18.82
C ASN A 243 -10.28 7.81 -18.77
N GLY A 244 -11.51 8.33 -18.66
CA GLY A 244 -11.76 9.76 -18.62
C GLY A 244 -11.19 10.41 -17.35
N LEU A 245 -10.38 11.45 -17.53
CA LEU A 245 -9.75 12.17 -16.43
C LEU A 245 -10.69 13.27 -15.95
N PRO A 246 -11.11 13.27 -14.67
CA PRO A 246 -12.13 14.19 -14.18
C PRO A 246 -11.55 15.59 -13.95
N LEU A 247 -12.13 16.59 -14.62
CA LEU A 247 -11.70 17.98 -14.51
C LEU A 247 -11.88 18.58 -13.11
N ALA A 248 -12.72 17.97 -12.27
CA ALA A 248 -12.97 18.42 -10.91
C ALA A 248 -11.76 18.30 -9.97
N ILE A 249 -10.72 17.55 -10.36
CA ILE A 249 -9.47 17.37 -9.59
C ILE A 249 -8.24 17.78 -10.41
N MET A 250 -8.44 18.65 -11.40
CA MET A 250 -7.41 19.11 -12.30
C MET A 250 -7.49 20.62 -12.52
N HIS A 251 -6.34 21.23 -12.77
CA HIS A 251 -6.23 22.64 -13.18
C HIS A 251 -5.46 22.77 -14.48
N ARG A 252 -5.75 23.85 -15.22
CA ARG A 252 -5.01 24.24 -16.40
C ARG A 252 -3.63 24.78 -16.04
N VAL A 253 -2.64 24.44 -16.86
CA VAL A 253 -1.25 24.88 -16.72
C VAL A 253 -0.73 25.67 -17.92
N ASP A 254 -1.65 26.13 -18.76
CA ASP A 254 -1.41 26.91 -19.98
C ASP A 254 -2.00 28.33 -19.90
N ASN A 255 -2.21 28.85 -18.69
CA ASN A 255 -2.79 30.17 -18.40
C ASN A 255 -4.23 30.38 -18.92
N GLY A 256 -4.95 29.33 -19.29
CA GLY A 256 -6.35 29.45 -19.66
C GLY A 256 -7.32 29.30 -18.48
N ASP A 257 -8.59 29.52 -18.76
CA ASP A 257 -9.67 29.47 -17.77
C ASP A 257 -10.04 28.03 -17.38
N ASN A 258 -10.00 27.71 -16.08
CA ASN A 258 -10.41 26.42 -15.53
C ASN A 258 -11.92 26.14 -15.69
N GLY A 259 -12.74 27.19 -15.78
CA GLY A 259 -14.18 27.06 -16.05
C GLY A 259 -14.49 26.72 -17.52
N ASN A 260 -13.50 26.81 -18.40
CA ASN A 260 -13.66 26.61 -19.84
C ASN A 260 -12.49 25.85 -20.45
N VAL A 261 -12.40 24.56 -20.13
CA VAL A 261 -11.40 23.65 -20.69
C VAL A 261 -11.85 23.17 -22.07
N GLN A 262 -10.98 23.37 -23.07
CA GLN A 262 -11.24 23.06 -24.47
C GLN A 262 -10.17 22.13 -25.04
N VAL A 263 -10.47 21.50 -26.18
CA VAL A 263 -9.49 20.68 -26.91
C VAL A 263 -8.22 21.49 -27.21
N GLY A 264 -7.06 20.88 -26.96
CA GLY A 264 -5.74 21.51 -27.08
C GLY A 264 -5.25 22.19 -25.80
N ALA A 265 -6.07 22.29 -24.76
CA ALA A 265 -5.63 22.76 -23.45
C ALA A 265 -4.64 21.77 -22.79
N LYS A 266 -3.91 22.26 -21.79
CA LYS A 266 -3.02 21.48 -20.95
C LYS A 266 -3.45 21.54 -19.49
N VAL A 267 -3.57 20.38 -18.85
CA VAL A 267 -4.02 20.27 -17.45
C VAL A 267 -3.06 19.41 -16.62
N ARG A 268 -3.13 19.56 -15.30
CA ARG A 268 -2.46 18.71 -14.30
C ARG A 268 -3.43 18.35 -13.19
N PHE A 269 -3.17 17.23 -12.52
CA PHE A 269 -3.87 16.93 -11.27
C PHE A 269 -3.57 18.00 -10.22
N ASP A 270 -4.59 18.33 -9.43
CA ASP A 270 -4.43 19.15 -8.24
C ASP A 270 -3.60 18.42 -7.18
N ALA A 271 -2.93 19.20 -6.33
CA ALA A 271 -2.14 18.65 -5.23
C ALA A 271 -3.01 17.74 -4.34
N GLY A 272 -2.53 16.52 -4.09
CA GLY A 272 -3.26 15.50 -3.33
C GLY A 272 -4.01 14.48 -4.19
N TRP A 273 -4.16 14.75 -5.49
CA TRP A 273 -4.65 13.80 -6.49
C TRP A 273 -3.54 13.37 -7.47
N ASP A 274 -2.39 14.00 -7.39
CA ASP A 274 -1.26 13.82 -8.30
C ASP A 274 -0.32 12.66 -7.90
N ARG A 275 -0.62 11.91 -6.84
CA ARG A 275 0.22 10.82 -6.34
C ARG A 275 -0.58 9.84 -5.50
N GLY A 276 -0.09 8.61 -5.38
CA GLY A 276 -0.73 7.59 -4.54
C GLY A 276 -0.24 6.19 -4.87
N THR A 277 -1.11 5.22 -4.66
CA THR A 277 -0.87 3.81 -4.99
C THR A 277 -1.79 3.35 -6.10
N ILE A 278 -1.31 2.48 -6.97
CA ILE A 278 -2.15 1.71 -7.90
C ILE A 278 -3.13 0.87 -7.07
N ASP A 279 -4.43 1.00 -7.35
CA ASP A 279 -5.47 0.25 -6.65
C ASP A 279 -5.69 -1.14 -7.28
N TYR A 280 -5.65 -1.18 -8.61
CA TYR A 280 -5.97 -2.39 -9.37
C TYR A 280 -4.87 -2.72 -10.38
N TYR A 281 -4.52 -3.98 -10.42
CA TYR A 281 -3.67 -4.56 -11.45
C TYR A 281 -4.50 -5.55 -12.26
N GLN A 282 -4.60 -5.35 -13.57
CA GLN A 282 -5.12 -6.40 -14.43
C GLN A 282 -3.97 -7.26 -14.94
N ASP A 283 -3.82 -8.44 -14.35
CA ASP A 283 -2.82 -9.41 -14.75
C ASP A 283 -3.00 -9.78 -16.25
N ASN A 284 -1.88 -9.86 -16.98
CA ASN A 284 -1.82 -10.06 -18.44
C ASN A 284 -2.33 -8.91 -19.32
N SER A 285 -2.70 -7.77 -18.73
CA SER A 285 -2.90 -6.53 -19.47
C SER A 285 -1.85 -5.52 -19.01
N ALA A 286 -1.34 -4.70 -19.92
CA ALA A 286 -0.45 -3.59 -19.55
C ALA A 286 -1.26 -2.43 -18.96
N THR A 287 -2.16 -2.70 -17.99
CA THR A 287 -3.04 -1.69 -17.41
C THR A 287 -3.06 -1.72 -15.88
N VAL A 288 -3.22 -0.54 -15.31
CA VAL A 288 -3.34 -0.27 -13.87
C VAL A 288 -4.54 0.65 -13.63
N GLY A 289 -5.25 0.43 -12.53
CA GLY A 289 -6.38 1.27 -12.11
C GLY A 289 -6.04 2.05 -10.86
N ILE A 290 -6.38 3.34 -10.83
CA ILE A 290 -6.24 4.23 -9.66
C ILE A 290 -7.64 4.74 -9.27
N ASN A 291 -8.00 4.62 -8.00
CA ASN A 291 -9.27 5.05 -7.44
C ASN A 291 -9.16 6.47 -6.87
N TYR A 292 -9.76 7.43 -7.59
CA TYR A 292 -9.80 8.83 -7.20
C TYR A 292 -11.04 9.14 -6.35
N SER A 293 -11.24 8.41 -5.25
CA SER A 293 -12.22 8.67 -4.17
C SER A 293 -13.33 9.68 -4.51
N GLY A 294 -14.51 9.18 -4.91
CA GLY A 294 -15.64 10.02 -5.34
C GLY A 294 -15.69 10.31 -6.84
N TYR A 295 -14.58 10.12 -7.57
CA TYR A 295 -14.50 10.20 -9.03
C TYR A 295 -14.31 8.85 -9.71
N GLY A 296 -14.28 7.76 -8.92
CA GLY A 296 -14.21 6.39 -9.41
C GLY A 296 -12.80 5.93 -9.78
N THR A 297 -12.74 4.74 -10.38
CA THR A 297 -11.48 4.13 -10.82
C THR A 297 -11.15 4.54 -12.25
N ILE A 298 -9.99 5.15 -12.42
CA ILE A 298 -9.45 5.50 -13.72
C ILE A 298 -8.35 4.49 -14.10
N TRP A 299 -8.50 3.90 -15.27
CA TRP A 299 -7.59 2.92 -15.84
C TRP A 299 -6.59 3.60 -16.77
N TYR A 300 -5.32 3.24 -16.58
CA TYR A 300 -4.20 3.73 -17.36
C TYR A 300 -3.46 2.55 -17.98
N ASP A 301 -2.88 2.80 -19.14
CA ASP A 301 -1.74 2.04 -19.63
C ASP A 301 -0.60 2.14 -18.60
N SER A 302 -0.09 0.98 -18.20
CA SER A 302 0.91 0.84 -17.14
C SER A 302 2.29 1.40 -17.53
N ASP A 303 2.64 1.41 -18.82
CA ASP A 303 3.88 2.01 -19.32
C ASP A 303 3.80 3.54 -19.21
N PHE A 304 2.67 4.10 -19.68
CA PHE A 304 2.37 5.51 -19.49
C PHE A 304 2.43 5.90 -18.00
N ALA A 305 1.67 5.20 -17.16
CA ALA A 305 1.55 5.58 -15.75
C ALA A 305 2.90 5.52 -15.00
N TYR A 306 3.79 4.60 -15.38
CA TYR A 306 5.06 4.40 -14.69
C TYR A 306 6.14 5.42 -15.06
N ASN A 307 6.11 5.93 -16.29
CA ASN A 307 7.17 6.80 -16.81
C ASN A 307 6.89 8.30 -16.67
N MET A 308 5.74 8.66 -16.10
CA MET A 308 5.29 10.05 -15.95
C MET A 308 5.74 10.65 -14.62
#